data_AF-A0A844ZUN3-F1
#
_entry.id   AF-A0A844ZUN3-F1
#
_cell.length_a   1.000
_cell.length_b   1.000
_cell.length_c   1.000
_cell.angle_alpha   90.00
_cell.angle_beta   90.00
_cell.angle_gamma   90.00
#
_symmetry.space_group_name_H-M   'P 1'
#
loop_
_entity.id
_entity.type
_entity.pdbx_description
1 polymer ?
#
loop_
_entity_poly.entity_id
_entity_poly.type
_entity_poly.pdbx_seq_one_letter_code
_entity_poly.pdbx_strand_id
1 'polypeptide(L)'
;MFRLVTLAIALVLSGWSLPAAAEVKMAFHSFNGSVLFGRYPHTFVRLSGTMQDGTKVEENYGFTAKKVTTAILNGPVEHDIQVENASYIQKTNVHFTVTLTDAQVGKVRATMRKWRDAPGKYYDLDTRNCIHFVGAMAQIAGLKVDYPKNMLRRPKKWLNHIAAQNPQLGAKRIR
;
A
#
# COMPACT_ATOMS: atom_id res chain seq x y z
N MET A 1 -54.24 -13.49 5.92
CA MET A 1 -53.08 -14.37 5.57
C MET A 1 -51.93 -13.60 4.93
N PHE A 2 -52.14 -12.80 3.88
CA PHE A 2 -51.06 -12.05 3.22
C PHE A 2 -50.18 -11.19 4.16
N ARG A 3 -50.77 -10.45 5.11
CA ARG A 3 -50.02 -9.63 6.08
C ARG A 3 -49.03 -10.41 6.94
N LEU A 4 -49.41 -11.62 7.39
CA LEU A 4 -48.53 -12.46 8.21
C LEU A 4 -47.38 -13.03 7.40
N VAL A 5 -47.63 -13.36 6.13
CA VAL A 5 -46.59 -13.78 5.18
C VAL A 5 -45.63 -12.64 4.88
N THR A 6 -46.13 -11.41 4.68
CA THR A 6 -45.28 -10.22 4.46
C THR A 6 -44.41 -9.91 5.68
N LEU A 7 -44.98 -10.02 6.90
CA LEU A 7 -44.23 -9.83 8.15
C LEU A 7 -43.16 -10.92 8.35
N ALA A 8 -43.47 -12.17 8.04
CA ALA A 8 -42.50 -13.26 8.12
C ALA A 8 -41.34 -13.08 7.11
N ILE A 9 -41.64 -12.67 5.88
CA ILE A 9 -40.63 -12.38 4.85
C ILE A 9 -39.76 -11.19 5.26
N ALA A 10 -40.35 -10.12 5.79
CA ALA A 10 -39.59 -8.98 6.29
C ALA A 10 -38.66 -9.35 7.47
N LEU A 11 -39.12 -10.22 8.38
CA LEU A 11 -38.30 -10.71 9.49
C LEU A 11 -37.09 -11.53 8.99
N VAL A 12 -37.32 -12.44 8.03
CA VAL A 12 -36.25 -13.26 7.42
C VAL A 12 -35.24 -12.40 6.66
N LEU A 13 -35.70 -11.37 5.93
CA LEU A 13 -34.81 -10.44 5.22
C LEU A 13 -34.00 -9.54 6.18
N SER A 14 -34.55 -9.21 7.36
CA SER A 14 -33.83 -8.41 8.36
C SER A 14 -32.73 -9.17 9.12
N GLY A 15 -32.76 -10.51 9.11
CA GLY A 15 -31.73 -11.37 9.70
C GLY A 15 -30.53 -11.65 8.78
N TRP A 16 -30.54 -11.15 7.54
CA TRP A 16 -29.46 -11.34 6.56
C TRP A 16 -28.46 -10.18 6.47
N SER A 17 -28.34 -9.36 7.53
CA SER A 17 -27.17 -8.48 7.66
C SER A 17 -25.93 -9.33 7.90
N LEU A 18 -25.29 -9.78 6.82
CA LEU A 18 -23.96 -10.37 6.91
C LEU A 18 -23.08 -9.35 7.64
N PRO A 19 -22.40 -9.73 8.75
CA PRO A 19 -21.45 -8.84 9.38
C PRO A 19 -20.44 -8.43 8.30
N ALA A 20 -20.20 -7.12 8.16
CA ALA A 20 -19.13 -6.65 7.30
C ALA A 20 -17.86 -7.38 7.72
N ALA A 21 -17.28 -8.19 6.83
CA ALA A 21 -16.14 -9.03 7.17
C ALA A 21 -15.03 -8.14 7.75
N ALA A 22 -14.62 -8.43 8.98
CA ALA A 22 -13.50 -7.78 9.63
C ALA A 22 -12.22 -8.22 8.92
N GLU A 23 -11.88 -7.48 7.87
CA GLU A 23 -10.74 -7.73 7.02
C GLU A 23 -10.04 -6.40 6.72
N VAL A 24 -8.71 -6.39 6.82
CA VAL A 24 -7.88 -5.26 6.37
C VAL A 24 -7.17 -5.65 5.09
N LYS A 25 -7.34 -4.83 4.04
CA LYS A 25 -6.68 -4.99 2.75
C LYS A 25 -5.53 -4.01 2.62
N MET A 26 -4.43 -4.46 2.04
CA MET A 26 -3.30 -3.62 1.65
C MET A 26 -3.15 -3.58 0.14
N ALA A 27 -3.44 -2.42 -0.45
CA ALA A 27 -3.29 -2.15 -1.87
C ALA A 27 -1.92 -1.55 -2.17
N PHE A 28 -1.32 -1.95 -3.30
CA PHE A 28 -0.01 -1.50 -3.74
C PHE A 28 -0.15 -0.51 -4.90
N HIS A 29 0.23 0.74 -4.63
CA HIS A 29 0.00 1.86 -5.53
C HIS A 29 1.28 2.35 -6.19
N SER A 30 1.18 2.85 -7.43
CA SER A 30 2.23 3.68 -8.03
C SER A 30 1.66 4.83 -8.86
N PHE A 31 2.49 5.83 -9.10
CA PHE A 31 2.23 6.82 -10.15
C PHE A 31 3.52 7.10 -10.92
N ASN A 32 3.36 7.40 -12.22
CA ASN A 32 4.50 7.48 -13.12
C ASN A 32 5.32 8.76 -12.92
N GLY A 33 4.71 9.84 -12.44
CA GLY A 33 5.40 11.11 -12.20
C GLY A 33 6.19 11.60 -13.41
N SER A 34 7.17 12.46 -13.18
CA SER A 34 8.22 12.77 -14.14
C SER A 34 9.51 13.13 -13.41
N VAL A 35 10.63 12.81 -14.05
CA VAL A 35 11.98 13.10 -13.54
C VAL A 35 12.44 14.51 -13.88
N LEU A 36 11.77 15.18 -14.83
CA LEU A 36 12.10 16.53 -15.29
C LEU A 36 11.08 17.59 -14.83
N PHE A 37 9.82 17.20 -14.60
CA PHE A 37 8.73 18.13 -14.31
C PHE A 37 7.70 17.50 -13.36
N GLY A 38 7.28 18.21 -12.30
CA GLY A 38 6.27 17.71 -11.37
C GLY A 38 6.79 16.70 -10.34
N ARG A 39 5.92 15.79 -9.89
CA ARG A 39 6.27 14.81 -8.84
C ARG A 39 7.13 13.68 -9.42
N TYR A 40 8.20 13.33 -8.71
CA TYR A 40 9.03 12.18 -9.05
C TYR A 40 8.22 10.87 -8.96
N PRO A 41 8.45 9.87 -9.86
CA PRO A 41 7.78 8.58 -9.79
C PRO A 41 7.83 7.97 -8.38
N HIS A 42 6.70 7.44 -7.90
CA HIS A 42 6.61 6.93 -6.52
C HIS A 42 5.75 5.68 -6.40
N THR A 43 5.94 4.96 -5.29
CA THR A 43 5.07 3.86 -4.85
C THR A 43 4.83 3.93 -3.35
N PHE A 44 3.64 3.49 -2.94
CA PHE A 44 3.19 3.47 -1.56
C PHE A 44 2.19 2.34 -1.37
N VAL A 45 1.87 2.03 -0.11
CA VAL A 45 0.79 1.09 0.24
C VAL A 45 -0.39 1.83 0.86
N ARG A 46 -1.60 1.34 0.64
CA ARG A 46 -2.83 1.81 1.32
C ARG A 46 -3.47 0.65 2.05
N LEU A 47 -3.72 0.83 3.34
CA LEU A 47 -4.44 -0.11 4.19
C LEU A 47 -5.87 0.40 4.36
N SER A 48 -6.85 -0.45 4.08
CA SER A 48 -8.27 -0.11 4.23
C SER A 48 -9.07 -1.31 4.73
N GLY A 49 -9.96 -1.11 5.70
CA GLY A 49 -10.85 -2.15 6.19
C GLY A 49 -11.14 -2.01 7.68
N THR A 50 -11.41 -3.14 8.34
CA THR A 50 -11.75 -3.18 9.76
C THR A 50 -11.04 -4.37 10.42
N MET A 51 -10.37 -4.14 11.54
CA MET A 51 -9.74 -5.19 12.36
C MET A 51 -10.79 -6.04 13.08
N GLN A 52 -10.40 -7.18 13.66
CA GLN A 52 -11.31 -8.09 14.34
C GLN A 52 -11.98 -7.47 15.57
N ASP A 53 -11.32 -6.52 16.22
CA ASP A 53 -11.83 -5.75 17.37
C ASP A 53 -12.79 -4.60 16.97
N GLY A 54 -13.06 -4.44 15.66
CA GLY A 54 -13.91 -3.37 15.14
C GLY A 54 -13.16 -2.07 14.81
N THR A 55 -11.84 -2.00 15.06
CA THR A 55 -11.03 -0.81 14.72
C THR A 55 -11.01 -0.59 13.21
N LYS A 56 -11.46 0.58 12.76
CA LYS A 56 -11.37 0.98 11.35
C LYS A 56 -9.93 1.30 10.98
N VAL A 57 -9.51 0.85 9.81
CA VAL A 57 -8.20 1.13 9.23
C VAL A 57 -8.40 1.88 7.92
N GLU A 58 -7.81 3.07 7.82
CA GLU A 58 -7.73 3.86 6.59
C GLU A 58 -6.41 4.64 6.65
N GLU A 59 -5.35 4.03 6.14
CA GLU A 59 -3.97 4.49 6.30
C GLU A 59 -3.23 4.35 4.97
N ASN A 60 -2.24 5.19 4.69
CA ASN A 60 -1.37 4.98 3.54
C ASN A 60 0.04 5.53 3.79
N TYR A 61 1.04 4.83 3.25
CA TYR A 61 2.45 5.07 3.57
C TYR A 61 3.36 4.93 2.34
N GLY A 62 4.09 5.99 2.00
CA GLY A 62 5.17 5.99 1.01
C GLY A 62 6.45 6.55 1.59
N PHE A 63 7.59 5.85 1.45
CA PHE A 63 8.86 6.34 1.98
C PHE A 63 9.52 7.34 1.03
N THR A 64 9.86 8.52 1.54
CA THR A 64 10.33 9.65 0.73
C THR A 64 11.51 10.38 1.38
N ALA A 65 12.16 11.26 0.61
CA ALA A 65 13.05 12.26 1.17
C ALA A 65 12.22 13.31 1.93
N LYS A 66 12.70 13.73 3.11
CA LYS A 66 12.03 14.76 3.91
C LYS A 66 11.95 16.11 3.20
N LYS A 67 12.96 16.43 2.40
CA LYS A 67 12.99 17.59 1.49
C LYS A 67 13.40 17.11 0.11
N VAL A 68 12.59 17.42 -0.90
CA VAL A 68 12.87 17.07 -2.30
C VAL A 68 13.76 18.14 -2.91
N THR A 69 15.06 17.86 -3.02
CA THR A 69 16.07 18.75 -3.61
C THR A 69 17.03 17.95 -4.50
N THR A 70 17.87 18.64 -5.28
CA THR A 70 18.91 18.01 -6.11
C THR A 70 19.95 17.23 -5.30
N ALA A 71 20.07 17.49 -3.99
CA ALA A 71 20.99 16.77 -3.11
C ALA A 71 20.72 15.26 -3.07
N ILE A 72 19.48 14.83 -3.36
CA ILE A 72 19.09 13.41 -3.45
C ILE A 72 19.91 12.66 -4.52
N LEU A 73 20.37 13.36 -5.56
CA LEU A 73 21.18 12.76 -6.63
C LEU A 73 22.63 12.49 -6.19
N ASN A 74 23.08 13.10 -5.09
CA ASN A 74 24.46 13.04 -4.60
C ASN A 74 24.64 12.10 -3.41
N GLY A 75 23.59 11.38 -2.99
CA GLY A 75 23.65 10.37 -1.94
C GLY A 75 22.51 10.46 -0.92
N PRO A 76 22.63 9.75 0.22
CA PRO A 76 21.57 9.66 1.21
C PRO A 76 21.19 11.01 1.82
N VAL A 77 19.89 11.26 1.93
CA VAL A 77 19.32 12.45 2.59
C VAL A 77 18.37 12.09 3.72
N GLU A 78 17.96 13.09 4.49
CA GLU A 78 16.89 12.94 5.49
C GLU A 78 15.62 12.43 4.84
N HIS A 79 14.85 11.65 5.60
CA HIS A 79 13.76 10.85 5.09
C HIS A 79 12.49 11.06 5.92
N ASP A 80 11.36 10.65 5.37
CA ASP A 80 10.06 10.69 6.02
C ASP A 80 9.11 9.67 5.38
N ILE A 81 7.90 9.56 5.94
CA ILE A 81 6.76 8.85 5.37
C ILE A 81 5.78 9.88 4.81
N GLN A 82 5.57 9.84 3.50
CA GLN A 82 4.52 10.57 2.81
C GLN A 82 3.18 9.84 2.95
N VAL A 83 2.16 10.60 3.36
CA VAL A 83 0.75 10.20 3.34
C VAL A 83 0.07 10.94 2.19
N GLU A 84 -0.42 10.19 1.21
CA GLU A 84 -1.18 10.70 0.07
C GLU A 84 -2.61 11.06 0.49
N ASN A 85 -3.11 12.15 -0.08
CA ASN A 85 -4.51 12.55 0.12
C ASN A 85 -5.46 11.69 -0.74
N ALA A 86 -6.73 11.64 -0.32
CA ALA A 86 -7.74 10.77 -0.95
C ALA A 86 -7.96 11.06 -2.44
N SER A 87 -8.00 12.35 -2.84
CA SER A 87 -8.23 12.73 -4.24
C SER A 87 -7.05 12.35 -5.15
N TYR A 88 -5.84 12.29 -4.59
CA TYR A 88 -4.66 11.82 -5.31
C TYR A 88 -4.63 10.31 -5.44
N ILE A 89 -4.96 9.56 -4.38
CA ILE A 89 -5.01 8.08 -4.40
C ILE A 89 -5.88 7.58 -5.55
N GLN A 90 -7.02 8.22 -5.79
CA GLN A 90 -7.95 7.86 -6.89
C GLN A 90 -7.32 7.94 -8.29
N LYS A 91 -6.23 8.68 -8.46
CA LYS A 91 -5.52 8.88 -9.74
C LYS A 91 -4.30 7.99 -9.88
N THR A 92 -4.04 7.11 -8.91
CA THR A 92 -2.87 6.23 -8.91
C THR A 92 -3.20 4.86 -9.51
N ASN A 93 -2.15 4.14 -9.90
CA ASN A 93 -2.26 2.79 -10.41
C ASN A 93 -2.29 1.80 -9.25
N VAL A 94 -3.39 1.05 -9.08
CA VAL A 94 -3.48 -0.07 -8.13
C VAL A 94 -3.02 -1.34 -8.82
N HIS A 95 -1.85 -1.86 -8.45
CA HIS A 95 -1.27 -3.03 -9.10
C HIS A 95 -1.91 -4.34 -8.63
N PHE A 96 -2.06 -4.48 -7.32
CA PHE A 96 -2.68 -5.63 -6.67
C PHE A 96 -3.02 -5.27 -5.22
N THR A 97 -3.84 -6.10 -4.62
CA THR A 97 -4.28 -5.97 -3.23
C THR A 97 -4.13 -7.31 -2.54
N VAL A 98 -3.68 -7.29 -1.29
CA VAL A 98 -3.58 -8.46 -0.43
C VAL A 98 -4.41 -8.28 0.83
N THR A 99 -4.93 -9.36 1.37
CA THR A 99 -5.59 -9.38 2.68
C THR A 99 -4.53 -9.57 3.76
N LEU A 100 -4.64 -8.80 4.84
CA LEU A 100 -3.76 -8.89 6.00
C LEU A 100 -4.49 -9.41 7.22
N THR A 101 -3.77 -10.18 8.02
CA THR A 101 -4.13 -10.43 9.43
C THR A 101 -3.85 -9.19 10.29
N ASP A 102 -4.54 -9.07 11.42
CA ASP A 102 -4.33 -7.98 12.38
C ASP A 102 -2.88 -7.90 12.87
N ALA A 103 -2.21 -9.05 13.04
CA ALA A 103 -0.80 -9.11 13.38
C ALA A 103 0.11 -8.54 12.27
N GLN A 104 -0.23 -8.78 11.00
CA GLN A 104 0.49 -8.18 9.86
C GLN A 104 0.25 -6.67 9.78
N VAL A 105 -0.96 -6.19 10.06
CA VAL A 105 -1.24 -4.74 10.18
C VAL A 105 -0.35 -4.12 11.26
N GLY A 106 -0.24 -4.77 12.42
CA GLY A 106 0.68 -4.36 13.48
C GLY A 106 2.14 -4.28 13.01
N LYS A 107 2.62 -5.29 12.27
CA LYS A 107 3.98 -5.32 11.69
C LYS A 107 4.20 -4.23 10.65
N VAL A 108 3.21 -3.94 9.80
CA VAL A 108 3.26 -2.84 8.82
C VAL A 108 3.42 -1.51 9.54
N ARG A 109 2.58 -1.22 10.53
CA ARG A 109 2.66 0.02 11.33
C ARG A 109 3.99 0.14 12.08
N ALA A 110 4.48 -0.95 12.66
CA ALA A 110 5.79 -0.98 13.32
C ALA A 110 6.95 -0.73 12.34
N THR A 111 6.87 -1.31 11.14
CA THR A 111 7.87 -1.11 10.08
C THR A 111 7.84 0.32 9.57
N MET A 112 6.64 0.89 9.36
CA MET A 112 6.47 2.30 9.02
C MET A 112 7.16 3.21 10.05
N ARG A 113 6.88 3.04 11.35
CA ARG A 113 7.53 3.83 12.40
C ARG A 113 9.04 3.65 12.40
N LYS A 114 9.53 2.41 12.31
CA LYS A 114 10.98 2.13 12.25
C LYS A 114 11.65 2.86 11.08
N TRP A 115 11.00 2.94 9.92
CA TRP A 115 11.55 3.63 8.75
C TRP A 115 11.44 5.14 8.86
N ARG A 116 10.37 5.68 9.45
CA ARG A 116 10.17 7.12 9.67
C ARG A 116 11.12 7.70 10.73
N ASP A 117 11.26 6.97 11.83
CA ASP A 117 11.88 7.46 13.06
C ASP A 117 13.38 7.11 13.13
N ALA A 118 13.95 6.50 12.07
CA ALA A 118 15.37 6.18 12.03
C ALA A 118 16.22 7.47 12.04
N PRO A 119 17.22 7.61 12.91
CA PRO A 119 18.00 8.84 12.98
C PRO A 119 18.96 8.97 11.79
N GLY A 120 19.04 10.15 11.19
CA GLY A 120 20.04 10.47 10.15
C GLY A 120 19.52 10.43 8.71
N LYS A 121 20.44 10.21 7.77
CA LYS A 121 20.19 10.30 6.32
C LYS A 121 20.12 8.91 5.70
N TYR A 122 18.91 8.48 5.34
CA TYR A 122 18.65 7.12 4.86
C TYR A 122 17.82 7.06 3.58
N TYR A 123 17.26 8.17 3.10
CA TYR A 123 16.62 8.12 1.78
C TYR A 123 17.68 8.21 0.70
N ASP A 124 17.78 7.17 -0.11
CA ASP A 124 18.74 7.04 -1.20
C ASP A 124 18.07 6.39 -2.41
N LEU A 125 18.27 6.97 -3.60
CA LEU A 125 17.56 6.56 -4.82
C LEU A 125 17.85 5.13 -5.26
N ASP A 126 18.96 4.53 -4.84
CA ASP A 126 19.39 3.23 -5.34
C ASP A 126 19.39 2.16 -4.24
N THR A 127 19.55 2.52 -2.98
CA THR A 127 19.76 1.55 -1.89
C THR A 127 18.65 1.55 -0.84
N ARG A 128 17.89 2.65 -0.70
CA ARG A 128 16.84 2.77 0.33
C ARG A 128 15.83 3.86 -0.02
N ASN A 129 14.83 3.48 -0.80
CA ASN A 129 13.79 4.38 -1.32
C ASN A 129 12.38 3.76 -1.16
N CYS A 130 11.37 4.39 -1.77
CA CYS A 130 9.99 3.91 -1.78
C CYS A 130 9.82 2.45 -2.22
N ILE A 131 10.60 1.97 -3.20
CA ILE A 131 10.53 0.58 -3.68
C ILE A 131 10.99 -0.38 -2.58
N HIS A 132 12.08 -0.07 -1.89
CA HIS A 132 12.59 -0.89 -0.79
C HIS A 132 11.62 -0.91 0.40
N PHE A 133 10.99 0.23 0.69
CA PHE A 133 9.98 0.32 1.73
C PHE A 133 8.74 -0.51 1.40
N VAL A 134 8.18 -0.34 0.20
CA VAL A 134 7.02 -1.10 -0.26
C VAL A 134 7.35 -2.60 -0.39
N GLY A 135 8.58 -2.94 -0.74
CA GLY A 135 9.07 -4.32 -0.74
C GLY A 135 9.09 -4.93 0.66
N ALA A 136 9.47 -4.19 1.70
CA ALA A 136 9.34 -4.65 3.08
C ALA A 136 7.87 -4.91 3.48
N MET A 137 6.94 -4.06 3.01
CA MET A 137 5.49 -4.29 3.23
C MET A 137 4.97 -5.52 2.49
N ALA A 138 5.43 -5.75 1.25
CA ALA A 138 5.13 -6.95 0.49
C ALA A 138 5.65 -8.22 1.18
N GLN A 139 6.85 -8.19 1.76
CA GLN A 139 7.39 -9.30 2.54
C GLN A 139 6.57 -9.60 3.80
N ILE A 140 6.04 -8.57 4.49
CA ILE A 140 5.13 -8.76 5.64
C ILE A 140 3.85 -9.49 5.20
N ALA A 141 3.36 -9.21 3.99
CA ALA A 141 2.23 -9.90 3.38
C ALA A 141 2.57 -11.31 2.84
N GLY A 142 3.82 -11.77 3.00
CA GLY A 142 4.26 -13.08 2.53
C GLY A 142 4.58 -13.16 1.04
N LEU A 143 4.75 -12.03 0.36
CA LEU A 143 5.08 -12.01 -1.07
C LEU A 143 6.58 -12.21 -1.30
N LYS A 144 6.91 -12.86 -2.41
CA LYS A 144 8.27 -12.94 -2.93
C LYS A 144 8.68 -11.57 -3.48
N VAL A 145 9.85 -11.09 -3.07
CA VAL A 145 10.37 -9.77 -3.43
C VAL A 145 11.84 -9.85 -3.79
N ASP A 146 12.23 -9.21 -4.89
CA ASP A 146 13.61 -8.90 -5.23
C ASP A 146 13.73 -7.44 -5.73
N TYR A 147 14.97 -7.01 -5.98
CA TYR A 147 15.31 -5.62 -6.30
C TYR A 147 16.25 -5.54 -7.53
N PRO A 148 15.75 -5.80 -8.75
CA PRO A 148 16.59 -5.72 -9.94
C PRO A 148 17.11 -4.30 -10.13
N LYS A 149 18.43 -4.14 -10.27
CA LYS A 149 19.11 -2.82 -10.33
C LYS A 149 18.51 -1.87 -11.37
N ASN A 150 18.06 -2.40 -12.51
CA ASN A 150 17.45 -1.62 -13.60
C ASN A 150 15.98 -1.19 -13.34
N MET A 151 15.45 -1.38 -12.13
CA MET A 151 14.09 -1.01 -11.74
C MET A 151 14.00 -0.14 -10.47
N LEU A 152 15.11 0.14 -9.78
CA LEU A 152 15.11 0.82 -8.47
C LEU A 152 14.63 2.27 -8.50
N ARG A 153 14.51 2.86 -9.68
CA ARG A 153 13.93 4.19 -9.92
C ARG A 153 12.64 4.14 -10.74
N ARG A 154 12.03 2.96 -10.91
CA ARG A 154 10.87 2.71 -11.79
C ARG A 154 9.75 1.98 -11.05
N PRO A 155 9.04 2.63 -10.11
CA PRO A 155 8.14 1.94 -9.19
C PRO A 155 7.01 1.15 -9.88
N LYS A 156 6.38 1.71 -10.93
CA LYS A 156 5.38 0.98 -11.74
C LYS A 156 5.95 -0.30 -12.35
N LYS A 157 7.15 -0.21 -12.93
CA LYS A 157 7.82 -1.37 -13.56
C LYS A 157 8.15 -2.44 -12.51
N TRP A 158 8.66 -2.01 -11.36
CA TRP A 158 8.99 -2.90 -10.26
C TRP A 158 7.74 -3.58 -9.68
N LEU A 159 6.63 -2.86 -9.42
CA LEU A 159 5.39 -3.50 -8.94
C LEU A 159 4.80 -4.49 -9.94
N ASN A 160 4.88 -4.22 -11.25
CA ASN A 160 4.51 -5.19 -12.28
C ASN A 160 5.39 -6.45 -12.23
N HIS A 161 6.68 -6.31 -11.92
CA HIS A 161 7.60 -7.43 -11.74
C HIS A 161 7.25 -8.24 -10.49
N ILE A 162 7.00 -7.59 -9.35
CA ILE A 162 6.56 -8.27 -8.12
C ILE A 162 5.24 -9.01 -8.35
N ALA A 163 4.28 -8.41 -9.06
CA ALA A 163 3.04 -9.06 -9.44
C ALA A 163 3.28 -10.34 -10.25
N ALA A 164 4.19 -10.30 -11.23
CA ALA A 164 4.53 -11.46 -12.06
C ALA A 164 5.26 -12.57 -11.27
N GLN A 165 6.05 -12.22 -10.25
CA GLN A 165 6.72 -13.19 -9.37
C GLN A 165 5.76 -13.87 -8.37
N ASN A 166 4.56 -13.32 -8.20
CA ASN A 166 3.55 -13.80 -7.26
C ASN A 166 2.23 -14.09 -8.02
N PRO A 167 2.19 -15.15 -8.86
CA PRO A 167 1.05 -15.44 -9.74
C PRO A 167 -0.26 -15.68 -9.00
N GLN A 168 -0.21 -16.08 -7.72
CA GLN A 168 -1.39 -16.23 -6.86
C GLN A 168 -2.20 -14.94 -6.69
N LEU A 169 -1.62 -13.77 -6.99
CA LEU A 169 -2.31 -12.48 -6.94
C LEU A 169 -3.29 -12.27 -8.10
N GLY A 170 -3.19 -13.04 -9.19
CA GLY A 170 -4.03 -12.86 -10.38
C GLY A 170 -3.94 -11.45 -11.00
N ALA A 171 -2.85 -10.73 -10.72
CA ALA A 171 -2.72 -9.31 -11.01
C ALA A 171 -2.47 -9.05 -12.49
N LYS A 172 -3.21 -8.09 -13.07
CA LYS A 172 -2.99 -7.65 -14.44
C LYS A 172 -1.82 -6.66 -14.49
N ARG A 173 -0.95 -6.82 -15.48
CA ARG A 173 0.15 -5.88 -15.72
C ARG A 173 -0.41 -4.50 -16.11
N ILE A 174 0.03 -3.46 -15.41
CA ILE A 174 -0.32 -2.07 -15.72
C ILE A 174 0.62 -1.55 -16.81
N ARG A 175 0.04 -0.98 -17.87
CA ARG A 175 0.79 -0.45 -19.04
C ARG A 175 1.42 0.91 -18.74
#